data_AF-A0A821EKT5-F1
#
_entry.id   AF-A0A821EKT5-F1
#
_cell.length_a   1.000
_cell.length_b   1.000
_cell.length_c   1.000
_cell.angle_alpha   90.00
_cell.angle_beta   90.00
_cell.angle_gamma   90.00
#
_symmetry.space_group_name_H-M   'P 1'
#
loop_
_entity.id
_entity.type
_entity.pdbx_description
1 polymer ?
#
loop_
_entity_poly.entity_id
_entity_poly.type
_entity_poly.pdbx_seq_one_letter_code
_entity_poly.pdbx_strand_id
1 'polypeptide(L)'
;MSEQYRKSNYCRAEAQYAFQRERKIVPILLQKQYKPDGWLLFIIGQLLYVDFNKYEFSRAMQMLHNELKVELMVETRAAPVRPNGDTSVAHSTTYISPPEILRSSIVSEKILEWTQSQVQNWLLEHNLRQLSRLFTGCDGRSLLHLSKYMKYCEPQQILNLLEADAVRRINESISVIELSCFHSLMHEHKKRLELAHGSHR
;
A
#
# COMPACT_ATOMS: atom_id res chain seq x y z
N MET A 1 2.53 -6.28 -18.48
CA MET A 1 2.03 -7.49 -19.15
C MET A 1 2.95 -7.87 -20.28
N SER A 2 3.47 -9.09 -20.19
CA SER A 2 4.40 -9.74 -21.09
C SER A 2 4.19 -11.26 -20.99
N GLU A 3 4.73 -12.00 -21.94
CA GLU A 3 4.67 -13.46 -21.94
C GLU A 3 5.39 -14.07 -20.72
N GLN A 4 6.48 -13.43 -20.29
CA GLN A 4 7.21 -13.85 -19.09
C GLN A 4 6.38 -13.66 -17.81
N TYR A 5 5.65 -12.54 -17.69
CA TYR A 5 4.75 -12.30 -16.57
C TYR A 5 3.66 -13.39 -16.52
N ARG A 6 3.08 -13.74 -17.67
CA ARG A 6 2.05 -14.79 -17.75
C ARG A 6 2.56 -16.19 -17.40
N LYS A 7 3.79 -16.52 -17.78
CA LYS A 7 4.39 -17.85 -17.51
C LYS A 7 4.87 -18.03 -16.07
N SER A 8 5.12 -16.95 -15.35
CA SER A 8 5.63 -17.00 -13.98
C SER A 8 4.54 -17.40 -12.98
N ASN A 9 4.77 -18.51 -12.26
CA ASN A 9 3.88 -18.94 -11.17
C ASN A 9 3.82 -17.90 -10.03
N TYR A 10 4.93 -17.19 -9.76
CA TYR A 10 4.95 -16.13 -8.75
C TYR A 10 4.07 -14.95 -9.16
N CYS A 11 4.18 -14.50 -10.41
CA CYS A 11 3.34 -13.40 -10.91
C CYS A 11 1.86 -13.79 -10.98
N ARG A 12 1.57 -15.06 -11.30
CA ARG A 12 0.20 -15.60 -11.23
C ARG A 12 -0.35 -15.55 -9.81
N ALA A 13 0.41 -16.01 -8.82
CA ALA A 13 0.00 -15.98 -7.43
C ALA A 13 -0.24 -14.54 -6.94
N GLU A 14 0.65 -13.60 -7.29
CA GLU A 14 0.53 -12.18 -6.96
C GLU A 14 -0.74 -11.55 -7.57
N ALA A 15 -0.96 -11.73 -8.88
CA ALA A 15 -2.12 -11.20 -9.58
C ALA A 15 -3.43 -11.78 -9.03
N GLN A 16 -3.43 -13.09 -8.73
CA GLN A 16 -4.58 -13.76 -8.14
C GLN A 16 -4.85 -13.27 -6.72
N TYR A 17 -3.81 -13.02 -5.92
CA TYR A 17 -3.95 -12.44 -4.60
C TYR A 17 -4.55 -11.03 -4.65
N ALA A 18 -4.05 -10.16 -5.54
CA ALA A 18 -4.61 -8.82 -5.73
C ALA A 18 -6.09 -8.89 -6.14
N PHE A 19 -6.44 -9.79 -7.07
CA PHE A 19 -7.81 -10.01 -7.52
C PHE A 19 -8.73 -10.50 -6.38
N GLN A 20 -8.28 -11.49 -5.60
CA GLN A 20 -9.03 -12.02 -4.44
C GLN A 20 -9.21 -10.99 -3.32
N ARG A 21 -8.30 -10.04 -3.19
CA ARG A 21 -8.35 -8.95 -2.21
C ARG A 21 -9.09 -7.72 -2.72
N GLU A 22 -9.75 -7.82 -3.88
CA GLU A 22 -10.47 -6.73 -4.53
C GLU A 22 -9.61 -5.46 -4.64
N ARG A 23 -8.29 -5.65 -4.82
CA ARG A 23 -7.39 -4.52 -5.07
C ARG A 23 -7.59 -4.07 -6.49
N LYS A 24 -7.57 -2.76 -6.71
CA LYS A 24 -7.58 -2.22 -8.06
C LYS A 24 -6.35 -2.71 -8.82
N ILE A 25 -6.61 -3.35 -9.94
CA ILE A 25 -5.60 -3.79 -10.89
C ILE A 25 -5.62 -2.80 -12.05
N VAL A 26 -4.49 -2.17 -12.33
CA VAL A 26 -4.29 -1.34 -13.53
C VAL A 26 -3.35 -2.10 -14.46
N PRO A 27 -3.85 -2.79 -15.49
CA PRO A 27 -3.00 -3.57 -16.37
C PRO A 27 -2.18 -2.64 -17.29
N ILE A 28 -0.89 -2.94 -17.42
CA ILE A 28 0.03 -2.21 -18.29
C ILE A 28 0.55 -3.16 -19.36
N LEU A 29 0.48 -2.80 -20.63
CA LEU A 29 1.06 -3.58 -21.73
C LEU A 29 2.45 -3.04 -22.07
N LEU A 30 3.48 -3.87 -21.84
CA LEU A 30 4.88 -3.50 -22.07
C LEU A 30 5.50 -4.27 -23.24
N GLN A 31 5.05 -5.51 -23.49
CA GLN A 31 5.55 -6.30 -24.62
C GLN A 31 4.73 -6.00 -25.89
N LYS A 32 5.44 -5.62 -26.97
CA LYS A 32 4.83 -5.35 -28.27
C LYS A 32 4.08 -6.58 -28.80
N GLN A 33 2.89 -6.35 -29.36
CA GLN A 33 2.00 -7.38 -29.95
C GLN A 33 1.60 -8.52 -29.00
N TYR A 34 1.86 -8.40 -27.70
CA TYR A 34 1.42 -9.39 -26.73
C TYR A 34 -0.09 -9.32 -26.55
N LYS A 35 -0.74 -10.48 -26.65
CA LYS A 35 -2.17 -10.63 -26.36
C LYS A 35 -2.31 -11.48 -25.10
N PRO A 36 -2.92 -10.96 -24.02
CA PRO A 36 -3.15 -11.75 -22.82
C PRO A 36 -4.08 -12.92 -23.14
N ASP A 37 -3.75 -14.11 -22.63
CA ASP A 37 -4.54 -15.33 -22.77
C ASP A 37 -4.60 -16.09 -21.42
N GLY A 38 -5.37 -17.18 -21.40
CA GLY A 38 -5.48 -18.08 -20.25
C GLY A 38 -5.88 -17.38 -18.95
N TRP A 39 -5.14 -17.68 -17.87
CA TRP A 39 -5.42 -17.14 -16.53
C TRP A 39 -5.29 -15.62 -16.45
N LEU A 40 -4.39 -15.03 -17.22
CA LEU A 40 -4.16 -13.59 -17.17
C LEU A 40 -5.33 -12.84 -17.80
N LEU A 41 -5.82 -13.33 -18.96
CA LEU A 41 -7.02 -12.79 -19.60
C LEU A 41 -8.25 -12.91 -18.69
N PHE A 42 -8.36 -13.98 -17.91
CA PHE A 42 -9.48 -14.12 -16.97
C PHE A 42 -9.48 -13.03 -15.88
N ILE A 43 -8.31 -12.67 -15.36
CA ILE A 43 -8.17 -11.64 -14.31
C ILE A 43 -8.39 -10.23 -14.87
N ILE A 44 -7.88 -9.95 -16.08
CA ILE A 44 -7.83 -8.58 -16.61
C ILE A 44 -8.75 -8.31 -17.80
N GLY A 45 -9.53 -9.29 -18.26
CA GLY A 45 -10.28 -9.22 -19.51
C GLY A 45 -11.37 -8.15 -19.57
N GLN A 46 -11.85 -7.69 -18.40
CA GLN A 46 -12.81 -6.60 -18.29
C GLN A 46 -12.16 -5.23 -18.00
N LEU A 47 -10.84 -5.21 -17.80
CA LEU A 47 -10.09 -4.01 -17.41
C LEU A 47 -9.52 -3.30 -18.64
N LEU A 48 -9.59 -1.98 -18.63
CA LEU A 48 -8.84 -1.16 -19.57
C LEU A 48 -7.36 -1.20 -19.21
N TYR A 49 -6.49 -1.32 -20.21
CA TYR A 49 -5.04 -1.36 -20.01
C TYR A 49 -4.33 -0.20 -20.72
N VAL A 50 -3.22 0.24 -20.11
CA VAL A 50 -2.36 1.28 -20.69
C VAL A 50 -1.30 0.62 -21.55
N ASP A 51 -1.28 0.94 -22.84
CA ASP A 51 -0.34 0.39 -23.81
C ASP A 51 0.86 1.31 -24.04
N PHE A 52 2.02 0.91 -23.52
CA PHE A 52 3.28 1.64 -23.69
C PHE A 52 3.94 1.40 -25.05
N ASN A 53 3.41 0.49 -25.88
CA ASN A 53 3.89 0.27 -27.24
C ASN A 53 3.12 1.12 -28.27
N LYS A 54 1.96 1.66 -27.89
CA LYS A 54 1.09 2.44 -28.78
C LYS A 54 1.34 3.95 -28.69
N TYR A 55 1.74 4.44 -27.53
CA TYR A 55 1.94 5.86 -27.25
C TYR A 55 3.39 6.14 -26.87
N GLU A 56 3.84 7.39 -27.10
CA GLU A 56 5.08 7.90 -26.52
C GLU A 56 5.09 7.69 -25.00
N PHE A 57 6.27 7.39 -24.44
CA PHE A 57 6.42 7.01 -23.03
C PHE A 57 5.79 8.03 -22.07
N SER A 58 6.01 9.32 -22.32
CA SER A 58 5.46 10.42 -21.51
C SER A 58 3.93 10.42 -21.50
N ARG A 59 3.31 10.16 -22.66
CA ARG A 59 1.85 10.11 -22.80
C ARG A 59 1.27 8.86 -22.15
N ALA A 60 1.89 7.70 -22.34
CA ALA A 60 1.47 6.47 -21.66
C ALA A 60 1.57 6.61 -20.13
N MET A 61 2.63 7.27 -19.63
CA MET A 61 2.80 7.55 -18.22
C MET A 61 1.72 8.50 -17.67
N GLN A 62 1.32 9.52 -18.42
CA GLN A 62 0.20 10.39 -18.04
C GLN A 62 -1.12 9.62 -17.97
N MET A 63 -1.39 8.72 -18.93
CA MET A 63 -2.59 7.87 -18.90
C MET A 63 -2.61 6.98 -17.65
N LEU A 64 -1.49 6.32 -17.35
CA LEU A 64 -1.35 5.51 -16.15
C LEU A 64 -1.58 6.32 -14.87
N HIS A 65 -0.99 7.51 -14.79
CA HIS A 65 -1.15 8.39 -13.65
C HIS A 65 -2.61 8.86 -13.45
N ASN A 66 -3.34 9.09 -14.55
CA ASN A 66 -4.76 9.43 -14.47
C ASN A 66 -5.59 8.25 -13.95
N GLU A 67 -5.34 7.03 -14.44
CA GLU A 67 -6.00 5.83 -13.92
C GLU A 67 -5.78 5.68 -12.42
N LEU A 68 -4.56 5.91 -11.92
CA LEU A 68 -4.27 5.86 -10.49
C LEU A 68 -4.96 6.97 -9.68
N LYS A 69 -5.15 8.16 -10.26
CA LYS A 69 -5.80 9.31 -9.59
C LYS A 69 -7.32 9.21 -9.48
N VAL A 70 -7.99 8.51 -10.39
CA VAL A 70 -9.46 8.43 -10.43
C VAL A 70 -10.06 7.87 -9.13
N GLU A 71 -9.30 7.11 -8.32
CA GLU A 71 -9.76 6.64 -7.00
C GLU A 71 -9.97 7.75 -5.96
N LEU A 72 -9.34 8.92 -6.11
CA LEU A 72 -9.47 10.01 -5.13
C LEU A 72 -10.77 10.82 -5.27
N MET A 73 -11.60 10.56 -6.29
CA MET A 73 -12.76 11.40 -6.61
C MET A 73 -14.11 10.67 -6.58
N VAL A 74 -14.16 9.35 -6.39
CA VAL A 74 -15.41 8.56 -6.55
C VAL A 74 -16.08 8.17 -5.22
N GLU A 75 -15.45 8.39 -4.06
CA GLU A 75 -16.03 8.01 -2.76
C GLU A 75 -17.14 8.96 -2.23
N THR A 76 -17.62 9.94 -3.02
CA THR A 76 -18.66 10.92 -2.59
C THR A 76 -19.98 10.83 -3.35
N ARG A 77 -20.32 9.68 -3.93
CA ARG A 77 -21.69 9.47 -4.46
C ARG A 77 -22.32 8.21 -3.92
N ALA A 78 -22.75 8.29 -2.66
CA ALA A 78 -23.89 7.53 -2.18
C ALA A 78 -25.08 7.80 -3.13
N ALA A 79 -25.50 6.79 -3.87
CA ALA A 79 -26.72 6.82 -4.65
C ALA A 79 -27.88 6.23 -3.83
N PRO A 80 -29.13 6.66 -4.08
CA PRO A 80 -30.19 6.70 -3.09
C PRO A 80 -30.95 5.38 -2.99
N VAL A 81 -31.40 5.12 -1.76
CA VAL A 81 -32.48 4.21 -1.39
C VAL A 81 -33.67 4.37 -2.34
N ARG A 82 -34.14 3.26 -2.91
CA ARG A 82 -35.51 3.12 -3.37
C ARG A 82 -36.19 2.00 -2.58
N PRO A 83 -37.38 2.24 -2.00
CA PRO A 83 -38.20 1.20 -1.42
C PRO A 83 -39.03 0.53 -2.53
N ASN A 84 -39.32 -0.76 -2.38
CA ASN A 84 -40.66 -1.35 -2.56
C ASN A 84 -40.61 -2.86 -2.24
N GLY A 85 -41.64 -3.33 -1.54
CA GLY A 85 -41.89 -4.72 -1.14
C GLY A 85 -42.03 -5.70 -2.33
N ASP A 86 -42.13 -7.01 -2.16
CA ASP A 86 -42.98 -7.74 -1.21
C ASP A 86 -42.51 -9.21 -0.96
N THR A 87 -42.75 -9.69 0.28
CA THR A 87 -43.20 -11.04 0.72
C THR A 87 -42.40 -12.34 0.44
N SER A 88 -41.86 -12.91 1.55
CA SER A 88 -41.85 -14.32 2.07
C SER A 88 -41.74 -15.51 1.07
N VAL A 89 -40.87 -16.53 1.23
CA VAL A 89 -40.89 -17.56 2.30
C VAL A 89 -39.49 -18.18 2.51
N ALA A 90 -39.27 -18.58 3.76
CA ALA A 90 -38.08 -19.09 4.45
C ALA A 90 -37.30 -20.26 3.83
N HIS A 91 -35.97 -20.18 3.91
CA HIS A 91 -35.09 -21.32 4.23
C HIS A 91 -33.97 -20.87 5.17
N SER A 92 -34.00 -21.44 6.39
CA SER A 92 -33.01 -21.26 7.44
C SER A 92 -31.62 -21.72 7.00
N THR A 93 -30.63 -20.83 7.08
CA THR A 93 -29.26 -21.25 7.35
C THR A 93 -28.65 -20.27 8.33
N THR A 94 -28.13 -20.82 9.42
CA THR A 94 -27.59 -20.16 10.60
C THR A 94 -26.60 -19.05 10.25
N TYR A 95 -26.98 -17.80 10.56
CA TYR A 95 -26.06 -16.67 10.57
C TYR A 95 -25.09 -16.82 11.74
N ILE A 96 -23.85 -17.16 11.42
CA ILE A 96 -22.72 -16.91 12.32
C ILE A 96 -22.32 -15.45 12.08
N SER A 97 -22.56 -14.59 13.06
CA SER A 97 -22.10 -13.20 13.05
C SER A 97 -20.57 -13.17 12.89
N PRO A 98 -20.02 -12.47 11.88
CA PRO A 98 -18.61 -12.09 11.90
C PRO A 98 -18.38 -11.05 13.00
N PRO A 99 -17.27 -11.13 13.75
CA PRO A 99 -16.96 -10.21 14.82
C PRO A 99 -16.73 -8.80 14.27
N GLU A 100 -17.13 -7.82 15.07
CA GLU A 100 -16.83 -6.40 14.89
C GLU A 100 -15.32 -6.17 14.68
N ILE A 101 -14.88 -6.09 13.42
CA ILE A 101 -13.60 -5.46 13.06
C ILE A 101 -13.92 -4.37 12.04
N LEU A 102 -14.81 -3.47 12.44
CA LEU A 102 -15.00 -2.19 11.78
C LEU A 102 -14.17 -1.16 12.55
N ARG A 103 -12.89 -1.10 12.21
CA ARG A 103 -12.02 0.08 12.41
C ARG A 103 -10.90 0.04 11.37
N SER A 104 -11.33 0.17 10.13
CA SER A 104 -10.54 0.86 9.11
C SER A 104 -10.04 2.16 9.74
N SER A 105 -8.75 2.22 10.06
CA SER A 105 -8.13 3.45 10.51
C SER A 105 -7.33 4.01 9.36
N ILE A 106 -7.99 4.90 8.62
CA ILE A 106 -7.42 5.98 7.83
C ILE A 106 -6.11 6.41 8.52
N VAL A 107 -4.97 6.03 7.95
CA VAL A 107 -3.70 6.58 8.38
C VAL A 107 -3.68 8.01 7.84
N SER A 108 -3.99 8.97 8.71
CA SER A 108 -4.01 10.40 8.39
C SER A 108 -2.75 10.78 7.62
N GLU A 109 -2.88 11.46 6.47
CA GLU A 109 -1.75 11.85 5.60
C GLU A 109 -0.71 12.74 6.30
N LYS A 110 -1.03 13.26 7.50
CA LYS A 110 -0.13 14.02 8.35
C LYS A 110 0.51 13.12 9.40
N ILE A 111 1.68 12.56 9.10
CA ILE A 111 2.53 11.84 10.08
C ILE A 111 2.73 12.64 11.38
N LEU A 112 2.74 13.97 11.30
CA LEU A 112 2.85 14.87 12.46
C LEU A 112 1.76 14.68 13.55
N GLU A 113 0.62 14.10 13.18
CA GLU A 113 -0.53 13.88 14.06
C GLU A 113 -0.63 12.42 14.52
N TRP A 114 0.28 11.54 14.08
CA TRP A 114 0.21 10.13 14.44
C TRP A 114 0.52 9.91 15.92
N THR A 115 -0.37 9.19 16.56
CA THR A 115 -0.19 8.61 17.89
C THR A 115 0.79 7.44 17.85
N GLN A 116 1.30 7.05 19.02
CA GLN A 116 2.22 5.91 19.17
C GLN A 116 1.63 4.61 18.61
N SER A 117 0.34 4.36 18.85
CA SER A 117 -0.36 3.18 18.31
C SER A 117 -0.47 3.20 16.78
N GLN A 118 -0.66 4.37 16.17
CA GLN A 118 -0.71 4.51 14.72
C GLN A 118 0.67 4.27 14.08
N VAL A 119 1.75 4.77 14.70
CA VAL A 119 3.13 4.48 14.26
C VAL A 119 3.42 2.99 14.35
N GLN A 120 3.04 2.34 15.46
CA GLN A 120 3.27 0.91 15.65
C GLN A 120 2.48 0.07 14.64
N ASN A 121 1.20 0.38 14.42
CA ASN A 121 0.39 -0.31 13.42
C ASN A 121 0.97 -0.12 12.00
N TRP A 122 1.42 1.09 11.66
CA TRP A 122 2.05 1.36 10.37
C TRP A 122 3.33 0.53 10.16
N LEU A 123 4.18 0.42 11.18
CA LEU A 123 5.38 -0.42 11.11
C LEU A 123 5.02 -1.91 10.90
N LEU A 124 3.99 -2.40 11.58
CA LEU A 124 3.51 -3.77 11.43
C LEU A 124 2.91 -4.03 10.05
N GLU A 125 2.15 -3.09 9.49
CA GLU A 125 1.59 -3.16 8.14
C GLU A 125 2.67 -3.28 7.06
N HIS A 126 3.83 -2.67 7.30
CA HIS A 126 5.00 -2.75 6.42
C HIS A 126 5.96 -3.91 6.74
N ASN A 127 5.54 -4.88 7.58
CA ASN A 127 6.35 -6.02 8.04
C ASN A 127 7.63 -5.64 8.82
N LEU A 128 7.70 -4.44 9.39
CA LEU A 128 8.83 -3.97 10.19
C LEU A 128 8.63 -4.34 11.67
N ARG A 129 8.61 -5.65 11.96
CA ARG A 129 8.20 -6.16 13.27
C ARG A 129 9.19 -5.80 14.37
N GLN A 130 10.49 -5.90 14.10
CA GLN A 130 11.51 -5.62 15.13
C GLN A 130 11.54 -4.12 15.44
N LEU A 131 11.41 -3.29 14.40
CA LEU A 131 11.25 -1.84 14.56
C LEU A 131 9.96 -1.45 15.28
N SER A 132 8.84 -2.14 15.04
CA SER A 132 7.58 -1.88 15.77
C SER A 132 7.72 -2.10 17.28
N ARG A 133 8.56 -3.05 17.68
CA ARG A 133 8.87 -3.35 19.09
C ARG A 133 9.89 -2.40 19.68
N LEU A 134 10.85 -1.95 18.87
CA LEU A 134 11.84 -0.95 19.29
C LEU A 134 11.21 0.43 19.49
N PHE A 135 10.22 0.78 18.66
CA PHE A 135 9.59 2.11 18.61
C PHE A 135 8.25 2.17 19.37
N THR A 136 8.06 1.35 20.41
CA THR A 136 6.81 1.27 21.19
C THR A 136 6.37 2.60 21.84
N GLY A 137 7.27 3.55 22.04
CA GLY A 137 6.97 4.90 22.56
C GLY A 137 7.08 6.02 21.53
N CYS A 138 7.31 5.72 20.25
CA CYS A 138 7.51 6.74 19.22
C CYS A 138 6.19 7.22 18.65
N ASP A 139 5.90 8.51 18.82
CA ASP A 139 4.84 9.19 18.08
C ASP A 139 5.33 9.66 16.71
N GLY A 140 4.42 10.13 15.85
CA GLY A 140 4.79 10.51 14.49
C GLY A 140 5.75 11.70 14.41
N ARG A 141 5.75 12.57 15.43
CA ARG A 141 6.73 13.66 15.57
C ARG A 141 8.13 13.11 15.84
N SER A 142 8.24 12.16 16.75
CA SER A 142 9.51 11.46 17.05
C SER A 142 10.01 10.70 15.83
N LEU A 143 9.11 10.08 15.06
CA LEU A 143 9.45 9.37 13.82
C LEU A 143 10.01 10.31 12.75
N LEU A 144 9.43 11.51 12.59
CA LEU A 144 9.94 12.54 11.69
C LEU A 144 11.29 13.11 12.13
N HIS A 145 11.48 13.33 13.44
CA HIS A 145 12.77 13.74 13.98
C HIS A 145 13.84 12.66 13.75
N LEU A 146 13.49 11.38 13.94
CA LEU A 146 14.38 10.26 13.66
C LEU A 146 14.75 10.23 12.16
N SER A 147 13.78 10.37 11.26
CA SER A 147 14.04 10.48 9.82
C SER A 147 14.94 11.66 9.46
N LYS A 148 14.72 12.82 10.09
CA LYS A 148 15.59 13.98 9.91
C LYS A 148 17.00 13.68 10.41
N TYR A 149 17.15 13.05 11.57
CA TYR A 149 18.44 12.65 12.12
C TYR A 149 19.16 11.64 11.20
N MET A 150 18.43 10.67 10.65
CA MET A 150 18.97 9.68 9.71
C MET A 150 19.49 10.30 8.41
N LYS A 151 18.97 11.46 8.00
CA LYS A 151 19.45 12.17 6.80
C LYS A 151 20.85 12.80 6.98
N TYR A 152 21.22 13.18 8.20
CA TYR A 152 22.45 13.93 8.47
C TYR A 152 23.56 13.09 9.10
N CYS A 153 23.28 11.84 9.46
CA CYS A 153 24.23 10.96 10.13
C CYS A 153 24.65 9.82 9.18
N GLU A 154 25.86 9.29 9.40
CA GLU A 154 26.39 8.21 8.59
C GLU A 154 25.53 6.94 8.75
N PRO A 155 25.14 6.27 7.65
CA PRO A 155 24.25 5.11 7.70
C PRO A 155 24.76 4.02 8.66
N GLN A 156 26.07 3.77 8.67
CA GLN A 156 26.68 2.76 9.52
C GLN A 156 26.59 3.10 11.02
N GLN A 157 26.67 4.38 11.38
CA GLN A 157 26.55 4.80 12.78
C GLN A 157 25.12 4.63 13.28
N ILE A 158 24.12 4.98 12.47
CA ILE A 158 22.70 4.78 12.79
C ILE A 158 22.38 3.30 12.94
N LEU A 159 22.87 2.47 12.01
CA LEU A 159 22.67 1.02 12.05
C LEU A 159 23.24 0.44 13.35
N ASN A 160 24.47 0.78 13.70
CA ASN A 160 25.11 0.31 14.94
C ASN A 160 24.36 0.79 16.20
N LEU A 161 23.87 2.03 16.20
CA LEU A 161 23.10 2.57 17.33
C LEU A 161 21.74 1.88 17.48
N LEU A 162 21.03 1.65 16.37
CA LEU A 162 19.73 0.97 16.37
C LEU A 162 19.87 -0.52 16.71
N GLU A 163 20.91 -1.18 16.22
CA GLU A 163 21.22 -2.56 16.56
C GLU A 163 21.57 -2.69 18.05
N ALA A 164 22.43 -1.82 18.57
CA ALA A 164 22.76 -1.80 20.00
C ALA A 164 21.52 -1.55 20.88
N ASP A 165 20.64 -0.63 20.48
CA ASP A 165 19.40 -0.36 21.22
C ASP A 165 18.37 -1.48 21.09
N ALA A 166 18.34 -2.19 19.96
CA ALA A 166 17.48 -3.36 19.78
C ALA A 166 17.92 -4.53 20.65
N VAL A 167 19.21 -4.85 20.65
CA VAL A 167 19.76 -5.88 21.54
C VAL A 167 19.49 -5.52 23.00
N ARG A 168 19.65 -4.25 23.38
CA ARG A 168 19.42 -3.78 24.76
C ARG A 168 17.95 -3.79 25.20
N ARG A 169 17.01 -3.41 24.34
CA ARG A 169 15.60 -3.18 24.72
C ARG A 169 14.66 -4.32 24.36
N ILE A 170 14.91 -5.01 23.25
CA ILE A 170 14.02 -6.06 22.72
C ILE A 170 14.70 -7.43 22.65
N ASN A 171 16.01 -7.52 22.94
CA ASN A 171 16.81 -8.75 22.87
C ASN A 171 16.76 -9.42 21.49
N GLU A 172 16.62 -8.61 20.43
CA GLU A 172 16.53 -9.05 19.05
C GLU A 172 17.46 -8.18 18.20
N SER A 173 18.13 -8.80 17.22
CA SER A 173 18.93 -8.08 16.23
C SER A 173 18.02 -7.54 15.14
N ILE A 174 18.14 -6.24 14.82
CA ILE A 174 17.42 -5.66 13.69
C ILE A 174 18.13 -6.04 12.39
N SER A 175 17.39 -6.63 11.45
CA SER A 175 17.94 -6.94 10.13
C SER A 175 18.26 -5.68 9.33
N VAL A 176 19.40 -5.68 8.64
CA VAL A 176 19.78 -4.63 7.66
C VAL A 176 18.69 -4.44 6.60
N ILE A 177 17.95 -5.50 6.26
CA ILE A 177 16.82 -5.45 5.33
C ILE A 177 15.68 -4.60 5.90
N GLU A 178 15.26 -4.86 7.14
CA GLU A 178 14.20 -4.06 7.79
C GLU A 178 14.60 -2.58 7.89
N LEU A 179 15.87 -2.29 8.19
CA LEU A 179 16.39 -0.92 8.27
C LEU A 179 16.38 -0.23 6.89
N SER A 180 16.75 -0.95 5.83
CA SER A 180 16.70 -0.43 4.47
C SER A 180 15.26 -0.14 4.01
N CYS A 181 14.31 -1.02 4.34
CA CYS A 181 12.90 -0.85 4.06
C CYS A 181 12.33 0.37 4.82
N PHE A 182 12.65 0.48 6.11
CA PHE A 182 12.25 1.62 6.93
C PHE A 182 12.77 2.95 6.36
N HIS A 183 14.04 3.02 5.99
CA HIS A 183 14.62 4.22 5.40
C HIS A 183 13.94 4.61 4.08
N SER A 184 13.66 3.64 3.20
CA SER A 184 12.94 3.87 1.94
C SER A 184 11.53 4.42 2.19
N LEU A 185 10.80 3.84 3.14
CA LEU A 185 9.44 4.26 3.49
C LEU A 185 9.40 5.67 4.07
N MET A 186 10.35 6.01 4.95
CA MET A 186 10.44 7.37 5.51
C MET A 186 10.78 8.42 4.45
N HIS A 187 11.60 8.07 3.46
CA HIS A 187 11.91 8.95 2.33
C HIS A 187 10.69 9.18 1.44
N GLU A 188 9.93 8.11 1.14
CA GLU A 188 8.70 8.19 0.36
C GLU A 188 7.63 9.05 1.03
N HIS A 189 7.40 8.83 2.33
CA HIS A 189 6.43 9.61 3.09
C HIS A 189 6.80 11.10 3.17
N LYS A 190 8.09 11.41 3.34
CA LYS A 190 8.58 12.79 3.33
C LYS A 190 8.34 13.46 1.97
N LYS A 191 8.63 12.76 0.88
CA LYS A 191 8.38 13.25 -0.48
C LYS A 191 6.89 13.55 -0.71
N ARG A 192 6.00 12.67 -0.22
CA ARG A 192 4.54 12.88 -0.29
C ARG A 192 4.09 14.10 0.52
N LEU A 193 4.65 14.31 1.71
CA LEU A 193 4.40 15.51 2.52
C LEU A 193 4.85 16.79 1.82
N GLU A 194 6.05 16.80 1.22
CA GLU A 194 6.58 17.97 0.50
C GLU A 194 5.72 18.31 -0.74
N LEU A 195 5.22 17.31 -1.46
CA LEU A 195 4.29 17.49 -2.58
C LEU A 195 2.92 18.03 -2.13
N ALA A 196 2.42 17.59 -0.98
CA ALA A 196 1.16 18.10 -0.42
C ALA A 196 1.26 19.56 0.05
N HIS A 197 2.41 19.99 0.58
CA HIS A 197 2.64 21.37 1.00
C HIS A 197 3.02 22.31 -0.17
N GLY A 198 3.58 21.77 -1.26
CA GLY A 198 3.89 22.53 -2.48
C GLY A 198 2.68 22.91 -3.35
N SER A 199 1.49 22.37 -3.05
CA SER A 199 0.25 22.66 -3.79
C SER A 199 -0.54 23.86 -3.26
N HIS A 200 -0.04 24.56 -2.24
CA HIS A 200 -0.70 25.71 -1.60
C HIS A 200 0.10 27.03 -1.68
N ARG A 201 0.99 27.18 -2.67
CA ARG A 201 1.68 28.45 -2.96
C ARG A 201 1.52 28.87 -4.41
#